data_AF-A0A1V4EM11-F1
#
_entry.id   AF-A0A1V4EM11-F1
#
_cell.length_a   1.000
_cell.length_b   1.000
_cell.length_c   1.000
_cell.angle_alpha   90.00
_cell.angle_beta   90.00
_cell.angle_gamma   90.00
#
_symmetry.space_group_name_H-M   'P 1'
#
loop_
_entity.id
_entity.type
_entity.pdbx_description
1 polymer ?
#
loop_
_entity_poly.entity_id
_entity_poly.type
_entity_poly.pdbx_seq_one_letter_code
_entity_poly.pdbx_strand_id
1 'polypeptide(L)'
;MITEVADCSLVNPEVTDALSEQTEMIVIFENVNGWSRFEHVIDGQVMTSFDPVSAYLREGDQPDRFVEEMRAAGFDPDTVPDGDSDLPDDEGSLFALTALLTGVVLTREVFDGPLPGALVK
;
A
#
# COMPACT_ATOMS: atom_id res chain seq x y z
N MET A 1 -11.05 -2.58 3.32
CA MET A 1 -10.94 -2.04 4.70
C MET A 1 -9.56 -1.38 4.82
N ILE A 2 -9.42 -0.27 5.56
CA ILE A 2 -8.12 0.39 5.73
C ILE A 2 -7.60 0.02 7.12
N THR A 3 -6.45 -0.66 7.18
CA THR A 3 -5.78 -1.06 8.42
C THR A 3 -4.34 -0.57 8.35
N GLU A 4 -3.96 0.34 9.26
CA GLU A 4 -2.57 0.73 9.47
C GLU A 4 -1.95 -0.23 10.49
N VAL A 5 -0.82 -0.85 10.16
CA VAL A 5 -0.13 -1.79 11.06
C VAL A 5 1.33 -1.37 11.17
N ALA A 6 1.70 -0.93 12.37
CA ALA A 6 3.08 -0.63 12.72
C ALA A 6 3.74 -1.87 13.37
N ASP A 7 4.34 -2.74 12.57
CA ASP A 7 5.33 -3.73 13.04
C ASP A 7 6.32 -4.10 11.93
N CYS A 8 7.52 -4.56 12.28
CA CYS A 8 8.61 -4.91 11.34
C CYS A 8 8.29 -6.11 10.43
N SER A 9 7.13 -6.74 10.59
CA SER A 9 6.54 -7.68 9.66
C SER A 9 5.16 -7.17 9.30
N LEU A 10 4.88 -7.11 7.98
CA LEU A 10 3.54 -7.02 7.44
C LEU A 10 2.62 -7.90 8.28
N VAL A 11 1.54 -7.29 8.76
CA VAL A 11 0.44 -7.84 9.55
C VAL A 11 0.46 -9.37 9.69
N ASN A 12 0.40 -9.89 10.92
CA ASN A 12 0.29 -11.34 11.19
C ASN A 12 -0.59 -12.01 10.11
N PRO A 13 -0.10 -13.02 9.37
CA PRO A 13 -0.84 -13.63 8.26
C PRO A 13 -2.28 -14.01 8.61
N GLU A 14 -2.54 -14.44 9.84
CA GLU A 14 -3.89 -14.77 10.31
C GLU A 14 -4.85 -13.56 10.26
N VAL A 15 -4.35 -12.35 10.53
CA VAL A 15 -5.12 -11.10 10.46
C VAL A 15 -5.32 -10.69 9.00
N THR A 16 -4.30 -10.84 8.16
CA THR A 16 -4.40 -10.53 6.72
C THR A 16 -5.42 -11.46 6.04
N ASP A 17 -5.36 -12.76 6.33
CA ASP A 17 -6.31 -13.76 5.82
C ASP A 17 -7.74 -13.41 6.25
N ALA A 18 -7.95 -13.16 7.55
CA ALA A 18 -9.28 -12.87 8.07
C ALA A 18 -9.86 -11.53 7.58
N LEU A 19 -9.01 -10.52 7.32
CA LEU A 19 -9.45 -9.22 6.82
C LEU A 19 -9.67 -9.16 5.32
N SER A 20 -8.97 -10.00 4.55
CA SER A 20 -9.12 -10.10 3.10
C SER A 20 -10.10 -11.19 2.68
N GLU A 21 -10.60 -12.02 3.59
CA GLU A 21 -11.60 -13.05 3.27
C GLU A 21 -12.84 -12.40 2.63
N GLN A 22 -13.15 -12.79 1.39
CA GLN A 22 -14.25 -12.26 0.57
C GLN A 22 -14.17 -10.75 0.27
N THR A 23 -13.03 -10.11 0.52
CA THR A 23 -12.82 -8.68 0.26
C THR A 23 -11.43 -8.40 -0.30
N GLU A 24 -11.16 -7.14 -0.62
CA GLU A 24 -9.83 -6.70 -0.99
C GLU A 24 -9.23 -5.84 0.13
N MET A 25 -7.94 -6.05 0.39
CA MET A 25 -7.17 -5.32 1.39
C MET A 25 -6.01 -4.59 0.73
N ILE A 26 -5.81 -3.34 1.14
CA ILE A 26 -4.60 -2.56 0.83
C ILE A 26 -3.86 -2.36 2.13
N VAL A 27 -2.55 -2.65 2.10
CA VAL A 27 -1.62 -2.39 3.19
C VAL A 27 -0.66 -1.31 2.76
N ILE A 28 -0.57 -0.25 3.54
CA ILE A 28 0.53 0.71 3.49
C ILE A 28 1.32 0.52 4.78
N PHE A 29 2.61 0.27 4.62
CA PHE A 29 3.54 0.12 5.71
C PHE A 29 4.66 1.14 5.55
N GLU A 30 5.06 1.76 6.65
CA GLU A 30 6.30 2.50 6.76
C GLU A 30 6.90 2.31 8.15
N ASN A 31 8.23 2.21 8.25
CA ASN A 31 8.92 2.14 9.54
C ASN A 31 9.85 3.33 9.79
N VAL A 32 10.34 3.41 11.03
CA VAL A 32 11.27 4.47 11.49
C VAL A 32 12.63 4.47 10.77
N ASN A 33 12.93 3.43 9.98
CA ASN A 33 14.14 3.32 9.17
C ASN A 33 13.90 3.76 7.71
N GLY A 34 12.71 4.26 7.38
CA GLY A 34 12.33 4.67 6.02
C GLY A 34 12.11 3.50 5.08
N TRP A 35 11.77 2.31 5.59
CA TRP A 35 11.32 1.22 4.74
C TRP A 35 9.82 1.32 4.60
N SER A 36 9.34 1.39 3.37
CA SER A 36 7.93 1.46 3.03
C SER A 36 7.51 0.28 2.15
N ARG A 37 6.23 -0.08 2.19
CA ARG A 37 5.66 -1.14 1.37
C ARG A 37 4.20 -0.86 1.06
N PHE A 38 3.83 -1.09 -0.19
CA PHE A 38 2.45 -1.21 -0.64
C PHE A 38 2.12 -2.68 -0.91
N GLU A 39 0.98 -3.17 -0.42
CA GLU A 39 0.46 -4.50 -0.79
C GLU A 39 -1.02 -4.45 -1.09
N HIS A 40 -1.43 -5.13 -2.17
CA HIS A 40 -2.81 -5.48 -2.46
C HIS A 40 -3.00 -6.97 -2.25
N VAL A 41 -3.94 -7.31 -1.38
CA VAL A 41 -4.20 -8.69 -0.94
C VAL A 41 -5.66 -9.06 -1.17
N ILE A 42 -5.88 -10.22 -1.77
CA ILE A 42 -7.21 -10.82 -1.97
C ILE A 42 -7.18 -12.24 -1.40
N ASP A 43 -8.10 -12.56 -0.49
CA ASP A 43 -8.22 -13.88 0.12
C ASP A 43 -6.86 -14.45 0.63
N GLY A 44 -6.07 -13.62 1.31
CA GLY A 44 -4.74 -13.95 1.85
C GLY A 44 -3.61 -13.98 0.82
N GLN A 45 -3.90 -13.78 -0.47
CA GLN A 45 -2.90 -13.82 -1.54
C GLN A 45 -2.45 -12.42 -1.95
N VAL A 46 -1.13 -12.20 -1.96
CA VAL A 46 -0.53 -10.95 -2.45
C VAL A 46 -0.64 -10.88 -3.97
N MET A 47 -1.50 -10.01 -4.46
CA MET A 47 -1.72 -9.80 -5.88
C MET A 47 -0.68 -8.85 -6.48
N THR A 48 -0.39 -7.76 -5.79
CA THR A 48 0.60 -6.77 -6.20
C THR A 48 1.27 -6.21 -4.95
N SER A 49 2.60 -6.17 -4.95
CA SER A 49 3.38 -5.60 -3.85
C SER A 49 4.62 -4.89 -4.40
N PHE A 50 4.96 -3.74 -3.83
CA PHE A 50 6.17 -2.99 -4.21
C PHE A 50 6.68 -2.11 -3.08
N ASP A 51 7.97 -1.83 -3.13
CA ASP A 51 8.58 -0.76 -2.36
C ASP A 51 8.40 0.55 -3.15
N PRO A 52 7.78 1.59 -2.57
CA PRO A 52 7.57 2.87 -3.22
C PRO A 52 8.84 3.52 -3.79
N VAL A 53 10.00 3.37 -3.14
CA VAL A 53 11.28 3.90 -3.66
C VAL A 53 11.83 3.07 -4.82
N SER A 54 11.30 1.86 -5.01
CA SER A 54 11.64 0.93 -6.09
C SER A 54 10.38 0.44 -6.81
N ALA A 55 9.48 1.36 -7.17
CA ALA A 55 8.18 1.05 -7.78
C ALA A 55 8.26 0.23 -9.09
N TYR A 56 9.42 0.22 -9.75
CA TYR A 56 9.71 -0.62 -10.91
C TYR A 56 9.88 -2.11 -10.56
N LEU A 57 10.20 -2.43 -9.31
CA LEU A 57 10.36 -3.79 -8.80
C LEU A 57 9.08 -4.23 -8.09
N ARG A 58 8.19 -4.85 -8.85
CA ARG A 58 6.88 -5.33 -8.37
C ARG A 58 6.85 -6.84 -8.24
N GLU A 59 6.12 -7.32 -7.24
CA GLU A 59 5.97 -8.73 -6.88
C GLU A 59 4.48 -9.09 -6.75
N GLY A 60 4.17 -10.39 -6.65
CA GLY A 60 2.81 -10.92 -6.50
C GLY A 60 2.31 -11.68 -7.74
N ASP A 61 1.07 -12.18 -7.65
CA ASP A 61 0.45 -12.97 -8.73
C ASP A 61 0.08 -12.13 -9.97
N GLN A 62 -0.15 -10.83 -9.78
CA GLN A 62 -0.48 -9.87 -10.82
C GLN A 62 0.33 -8.57 -10.61
N PRO A 63 1.67 -8.62 -10.75
CA PRO A 63 2.55 -7.53 -10.34
C PRO A 63 2.30 -6.23 -11.12
N ASP A 64 1.82 -6.32 -12.37
CA ASP A 64 1.59 -5.14 -13.23
C ASP A 64 0.14 -4.64 -13.23
N ARG A 65 -0.72 -5.16 -12.35
CA ARG A 65 -2.16 -4.86 -12.34
C ARG A 65 -2.47 -3.36 -12.21
N PHE A 66 -1.64 -2.61 -11.49
CA PHE A 66 -1.90 -1.21 -11.11
C PHE A 66 -0.95 -0.20 -11.75
N VAL A 67 -0.24 -0.57 -12.82
CA VAL A 67 0.78 0.29 -13.44
C VAL A 67 0.21 1.63 -13.91
N GLU A 68 -1.01 1.67 -14.45
CA GLU A 68 -1.62 2.93 -14.88
C GLU A 68 -2.05 3.81 -13.70
N GLU A 69 -2.61 3.20 -12.65
CA GLU A 69 -3.00 3.89 -11.41
C GLU A 69 -1.77 4.40 -10.65
N MET A 70 -0.66 3.66 -10.67
CA MET A 70 0.62 4.10 -10.12
C MET A 70 1.10 5.38 -10.83
N ARG A 71 1.09 5.40 -12.17
CA ARG A 71 1.44 6.62 -12.93
C ARG A 71 0.50 7.78 -12.61
N ALA A 72 -0.81 7.51 -12.51
CA ALA A 72 -1.80 8.54 -12.16
C ALA A 72 -1.61 9.07 -10.74
N ALA A 73 -1.10 8.25 -9.82
CA ALA A 73 -0.78 8.63 -8.44
C ALA A 73 0.56 9.36 -8.29
N GLY A 74 1.40 9.39 -9.33
CA GLY A 74 2.69 10.10 -9.33
C GLY A 74 3.92 9.20 -9.28
N PHE A 75 3.75 7.88 -9.23
CA PHE A 75 4.86 6.95 -9.35
C PHE A 75 5.39 6.87 -10.79
N ASP A 76 6.67 6.54 -10.93
CA ASP A 76 7.26 6.13 -12.20
C ASP A 76 7.60 4.63 -12.14
N PRO A 77 6.67 3.74 -12.56
CA PRO A 77 6.83 2.30 -12.44
C PRO A 77 7.80 1.69 -13.46
N ASP A 78 8.36 2.49 -14.38
CA ASP A 78 9.26 2.00 -15.43
C ASP A 78 10.70 2.53 -15.26
N THR A 79 10.90 3.53 -14.42
CA THR A 79 12.22 4.12 -14.17
C THR A 79 12.95 3.39 -13.05
N VAL A 80 14.18 2.97 -13.35
CA VAL A 80 15.15 2.51 -12.35
C VAL A 80 15.92 3.74 -11.88
N PRO A 81 15.90 4.10 -10.58
CA PRO A 81 16.67 5.20 -10.04
C PRO A 81 18.16 5.00 -10.36
N ASP A 82 18.77 5.94 -11.07
CA ASP A 82 20.21 6.13 -10.97
C ASP A 82 20.47 6.83 -9.64
N GLY A 83 21.46 6.37 -8.87
CA GLY A 83 21.63 6.69 -7.44
C GLY A 83 21.83 8.16 -7.06
N ASP A 84 21.65 9.10 -7.98
CA ASP A 84 21.66 10.55 -7.82
C ASP A 84 20.25 11.19 -7.96
N SER A 85 19.20 10.39 -8.16
CA SER A 85 17.82 10.91 -8.17
C SER A 85 17.34 11.21 -6.74
N ASP A 86 16.76 12.39 -6.55
CA ASP A 86 16.01 12.70 -5.33
C ASP A 86 14.93 11.63 -5.17
N LEU A 87 14.91 10.93 -4.03
CA LEU A 87 13.85 9.98 -3.74
C LEU A 87 12.52 10.74 -3.77
N PRO A 88 11.55 10.32 -4.59
CA PRO A 88 10.27 11.01 -4.68
C PRO A 88 9.58 10.97 -3.31
N ASP A 89 8.84 12.04 -2.99
CA ASP A 89 7.89 12.05 -1.87
C ASP A 89 6.77 11.05 -2.19
N ASP A 90 6.92 9.85 -1.67
CA ASP A 90 6.18 8.63 -2.02
C ASP A 90 4.96 8.42 -1.12
N GLU A 91 4.97 8.94 0.11
CA GLU A 91 3.83 8.91 1.05
C GLU A 91 2.56 9.49 0.41
N GLY A 92 2.66 10.70 -0.16
CA GLY A 92 1.53 11.35 -0.84
C GLY A 92 1.02 10.54 -2.03
N SER A 93 1.94 9.91 -2.76
CA SER A 93 1.63 9.07 -3.92
C SER A 93 0.95 7.76 -3.50
N LEU A 94 1.34 7.16 -2.37
CA LEU A 94 0.68 5.98 -1.79
C LEU A 94 -0.78 6.26 -1.40
N PHE A 95 -1.03 7.40 -0.76
CA PHE A 95 -2.39 7.80 -0.41
C PHE A 95 -3.22 8.09 -1.66
N ALA A 96 -2.65 8.74 -2.67
CA ALA A 96 -3.31 8.96 -3.95
C ALA A 96 -3.64 7.64 -4.66
N LEU A 97 -2.70 6.69 -4.71
CA LEU A 97 -2.92 5.36 -5.28
C LEU A 97 -4.05 4.63 -4.54
N THR A 98 -4.00 4.62 -3.21
CA THR A 98 -5.04 3.97 -2.39
C THR A 98 -6.42 4.57 -2.65
N ALA A 99 -6.50 5.90 -2.78
CA ALA A 99 -7.74 6.57 -3.13
C ALA A 99 -8.24 6.21 -4.54
N LEU A 100 -7.35 6.09 -5.52
CA LEU A 100 -7.70 5.64 -6.88
C LEU A 100 -8.24 4.22 -6.89
N LEU A 101 -7.64 3.31 -6.12
CA LEU A 101 -8.01 1.89 -6.09
C LEU A 101 -9.29 1.63 -5.28
N THR A 102 -9.50 2.36 -4.19
CA THR A 102 -10.62 2.10 -3.27
C THR A 102 -11.77 3.07 -3.41
N GLY A 103 -11.55 4.21 -4.06
CA GLY A 103 -12.47 5.35 -4.05
C GLY A 103 -12.53 6.10 -2.70
N VAL A 104 -11.73 5.70 -1.71
CA VAL A 104 -11.70 6.31 -0.37
C VAL A 104 -10.57 7.32 -0.29
N VAL A 105 -10.91 8.60 -0.14
CA VAL A 105 -9.93 9.67 0.09
C VAL A 105 -9.67 9.77 1.59
N LEU A 106 -8.42 9.51 2.00
CA LEU A 106 -7.98 9.74 3.37
C LEU A 106 -7.72 11.22 3.58
N THR A 107 -8.72 11.92 4.13
CA THR A 107 -8.59 13.33 4.50
C THR A 107 -8.13 13.48 5.94
N ARG A 108 -7.62 14.66 6.30
CA ARG A 108 -7.20 14.95 7.67
C ARG A 108 -8.32 14.73 8.69
N GLU A 109 -9.56 15.02 8.33
CA GLU A 109 -10.73 14.82 9.17
C GLU A 109 -10.97 13.34 9.53
N VAL A 110 -10.51 12.39 8.70
CA VAL A 110 -10.57 10.95 9.00
C VAL A 110 -9.65 10.62 10.17
N PHE A 111 -8.47 11.24 10.24
CA PHE A 111 -7.48 11.02 11.30
C PHE A 111 -7.79 11.78 12.58
N ASP A 112 -8.48 12.92 12.47
CA ASP A 112 -8.94 13.71 13.63
C ASP A 112 -10.24 13.12 14.26
N GLY A 113 -10.86 12.13 13.61
CA GLY A 113 -12.05 11.42 14.07
C GLY A 113 -11.73 10.18 14.92
N PRO A 114 -12.74 9.50 15.48
CA PRO A 114 -12.56 8.18 16.08
C PRO A 114 -12.01 7.23 15.02
N LEU A 115 -10.86 6.61 15.30
CA LEU A 115 -10.26 5.63 14.38
C LEU A 115 -11.27 4.51 14.10
N PRO A 116 -11.64 4.29 12.82
CA PRO A 116 -12.48 3.17 12.45
C PRO A 116 -11.69 1.87 12.69
N GLY A 117 -12.02 1.17 13.78
CA GLY A 117 -11.43 -0.12 14.11
C GLY A 117 -12.38 -1.28 13.78
N ALA A 118 -11.81 -2.42 13.39
CA ALA A 118 -12.53 -3.69 13.30
C ALA A 118 -11.92 -4.69 14.26
N LEU A 119 -12.75 -5.54 14.86
CA LEU A 119 -12.29 -6.65 15.68
C LEU A 119 -12.23 -7.91 14.80
N VAL A 120 -11.01 -8.36 14.53
CA VAL A 120 -10.74 -9.64 13.90
C VAL A 120 -10.81 -10.72 14.99
N LYS A 121 -11.57 -11.78 14.76
CA LYS A 121 -11.79 -12.86 15.73
C LYS A 121 -10.86 -14.03 15.49
#